data_AF-A0A229FSU1-F1
#
_entry.id   AF-A0A229FSU1-F1
#
_cell.length_a   1.000
_cell.length_b   1.000
_cell.length_c   1.000
_cell.angle_alpha   90.00
_cell.angle_beta   90.00
_cell.angle_gamma   90.00
#
_symmetry.space_group_name_H-M   'P 1'
#
loop_
_entity.id
_entity.type
_entity.pdbx_description
1 polymer ?
#
loop_
_entity_poly.entity_id
_entity_poly.type
_entity_poly.pdbx_seq_one_letter_code
_entity_poly.pdbx_strand_id
1 'polypeptide(L)'
;MNDDILLKMRAVFQDCQKQAVILVQQHPSIHKGFVADMQFASTFGTFLGEIKIKHGIDIEKDSMAQRLINALEKTDSHTIGLIREEIYDALDKMQAEQYASYIFISCFPSIYKAMSEK
;
A
#
# COMPACT_ATOMS: atom_id res chain seq x y z
N MET A 1 -20.10 -17.42 9.13
CA MET A 1 -18.61 -17.47 9.18
C MET A 1 -18.00 -16.86 7.92
N ASN A 2 -18.47 -17.18 6.71
CA ASN A 2 -18.01 -16.53 5.47
C ASN A 2 -18.37 -15.04 5.36
N ASP A 3 -19.54 -14.62 5.86
CA ASP A 3 -19.97 -13.22 5.77
C ASP A 3 -19.09 -12.27 6.59
N ASP A 4 -18.56 -12.73 7.74
CA ASP A 4 -17.68 -11.92 8.60
C ASP A 4 -16.31 -11.64 7.95
N ILE A 5 -15.76 -12.63 7.24
CA ILE A 5 -14.50 -12.49 6.49
C ILE A 5 -14.70 -11.53 5.31
N LEU A 6 -15.80 -11.67 4.56
CA LEU A 6 -16.11 -10.78 3.45
C LEU A 6 -16.33 -9.33 3.91
N LEU A 7 -16.95 -9.13 5.07
CA LEU A 7 -17.12 -7.79 5.66
C LEU A 7 -15.77 -7.17 6.06
N LYS A 8 -14.89 -7.94 6.70
CA LYS A 8 -13.53 -7.47 7.03
C LYS A 8 -12.71 -7.13 5.79
N MET A 9 -12.75 -7.97 4.75
CA MET A 9 -12.06 -7.70 3.49
C MET A 9 -12.59 -6.45 2.79
N ARG A 10 -13.91 -6.22 2.82
CA ARG A 10 -14.50 -4.97 2.32
C ARG A 10 -14.01 -3.74 3.09
N ALA A 11 -13.91 -3.83 4.41
CA ALA A 11 -13.42 -2.71 5.24
C ALA A 11 -11.95 -2.38 4.93
N VAL A 12 -11.10 -3.40 4.78
CA VAL A 12 -9.69 -3.22 4.37
C VAL A 12 -9.61 -2.61 2.97
N PHE A 13 -10.44 -3.08 2.04
CA PHE A 13 -10.48 -2.53 0.68
C PHE A 13 -10.91 -1.06 0.67
N GLN A 14 -11.86 -0.66 1.53
CA GLN A 14 -12.23 0.75 1.69
C GLN A 14 -11.07 1.62 2.19
N ASP A 15 -10.23 1.10 3.08
CA ASP A 15 -9.02 1.82 3.50
C ASP A 15 -7.98 1.89 2.38
N CYS A 16 -7.85 0.85 1.55
CA CYS A 16 -7.03 0.89 0.33
C CYS A 16 -7.54 1.94 -0.68
N GLN A 17 -8.85 2.13 -0.80
CA GLN A 17 -9.43 3.19 -1.63
C GLN A 17 -9.05 4.58 -1.14
N LYS A 18 -9.10 4.83 0.18
CA LYS A 18 -8.66 6.10 0.76
C LYS A 18 -7.17 6.35 0.48
N GLN A 19 -6.34 5.33 0.65
CA GLN A 19 -4.92 5.43 0.37
C GLN A 19 -4.63 5.71 -1.11
N ALA A 20 -5.35 5.07 -2.03
CA ALA A 20 -5.24 5.35 -3.45
C ALA A 20 -5.49 6.83 -3.78
N VAL A 21 -6.55 7.42 -3.21
CA VAL A 21 -6.86 8.84 -3.40
C VAL A 21 -5.72 9.74 -2.88
N ILE A 22 -5.18 9.43 -1.70
CA ILE A 22 -4.07 10.20 -1.12
C ILE A 22 -2.82 10.12 -2.01
N LEU A 23 -2.47 8.93 -2.50
CA LEU A 23 -1.30 8.74 -3.36
C LEU A 23 -1.42 9.51 -4.68
N VAL A 24 -2.61 9.54 -5.28
CA VAL A 24 -2.89 10.33 -6.49
C VAL A 24 -2.74 11.83 -6.24
N GLN A 25 -3.21 12.33 -5.09
CA GLN A 25 -3.03 13.75 -4.74
C GLN A 25 -1.56 14.12 -4.55
N GLN A 26 -0.73 13.17 -4.12
CA GLN A 26 0.69 13.35 -3.84
C GLN A 26 1.59 12.91 -5.02
N HIS A 27 1.02 12.73 -6.22
CA HIS A 27 1.72 12.10 -7.35
C HIS A 27 3.05 12.80 -7.72
N PRO A 28 4.12 12.05 -8.06
CA PRO A 28 5.48 12.56 -8.26
C PRO A 28 5.68 13.47 -9.49
N SER A 29 4.66 13.64 -10.34
CA SER A 29 4.65 14.74 -11.31
C SER A 29 4.76 16.11 -10.62
N ILE A 30 4.48 16.17 -9.32
CA ILE A 30 4.47 17.40 -8.50
C ILE A 30 5.72 17.48 -7.58
N HIS A 31 6.28 16.36 -7.09
CA HIS A 31 7.37 16.37 -6.10
C HIS A 31 8.39 15.23 -6.27
N LYS A 32 9.70 15.53 -6.17
CA LYS A 32 10.82 14.56 -6.20
C LYS A 32 11.89 14.87 -5.14
N GLY A 33 12.66 13.85 -4.76
CA GLY A 33 13.79 13.95 -3.83
C GLY A 33 13.44 13.63 -2.38
N PHE A 34 14.42 13.77 -1.48
CA PHE A 34 14.34 13.30 -0.09
C PHE A 34 13.05 13.67 0.65
N VAL A 35 12.59 14.92 0.53
CA VAL A 35 11.35 15.38 1.19
C VAL A 35 10.14 14.61 0.66
N ALA A 36 10.05 14.39 -0.65
CA ALA A 36 8.97 13.62 -1.26
C ALA A 36 9.04 12.14 -0.84
N ASP A 37 10.25 11.58 -0.76
CA ASP A 37 10.46 10.19 -0.29
C ASP A 37 10.00 10.02 1.16
N MET A 38 10.34 10.96 2.05
CA MET A 38 9.91 10.94 3.45
C MET A 38 8.41 11.18 3.61
N GLN A 39 7.82 12.09 2.83
CA GLN A 39 6.36 12.31 2.83
C GLN A 39 5.62 11.06 2.40
N PHE A 40 6.05 10.44 1.30
CA PHE A 40 5.51 9.17 0.83
C PHE A 40 5.61 8.09 1.91
N ALA A 41 6.79 7.91 2.51
CA ALA A 41 7.00 6.89 3.53
C ALA A 41 6.17 7.14 4.80
N SER A 42 6.01 8.40 5.21
CA SER A 42 5.15 8.78 6.34
C SER A 42 3.69 8.46 6.05
N THR A 43 3.18 8.85 4.87
CA THR A 43 1.79 8.62 4.49
C THR A 43 1.49 7.13 4.35
N PHE A 44 2.32 6.41 3.58
CA PHE A 44 2.10 4.99 3.32
C PHE A 44 2.35 4.14 4.58
N GLY A 45 3.36 4.48 5.39
CA GLY A 45 3.61 3.84 6.68
C GLY A 45 2.45 4.02 7.67
N THR A 46 1.85 5.22 7.72
CA THR A 46 0.66 5.49 8.55
C THR A 46 -0.50 4.59 8.13
N PHE A 47 -0.79 4.50 6.83
CA PHE A 47 -1.82 3.60 6.29
C PHE A 47 -1.61 2.15 6.73
N LEU A 48 -0.39 1.63 6.60
CA LEU A 48 -0.05 0.26 7.01
C LEU A 48 -0.24 0.03 8.51
N GLY A 49 0.18 0.98 9.35
CA GLY A 49 -0.05 0.93 10.79
C GLY A 49 -1.54 0.92 11.16
N GLU A 50 -2.35 1.74 10.46
CA GLU A 50 -3.80 1.76 10.67
C GLU A 50 -4.46 0.43 10.31
N ILE A 51 -4.03 -0.25 9.24
CA ILE A 51 -4.58 -1.56 8.89
C ILE A 51 -4.34 -2.56 10.03
N LYS A 52 -3.13 -2.60 10.58
CA LYS A 52 -2.81 -3.50 11.70
C LYS A 52 -3.66 -3.19 12.93
N ILE A 53 -3.79 -1.92 13.30
CA ILE A 53 -4.53 -1.49 14.49
C ILE A 53 -6.04 -1.72 14.34
N LYS A 54 -6.62 -1.35 13.19
CA LYS A 54 -8.08 -1.39 12.97
C LYS A 54 -8.59 -2.80 12.67
N HIS A 55 -7.83 -3.58 11.88
CA HIS A 55 -8.29 -4.86 11.34
C HIS A 55 -7.55 -6.08 11.90
N GLY A 56 -6.47 -5.87 12.66
CA GLY A 56 -5.65 -6.96 13.22
C GLY A 56 -4.79 -7.70 12.20
N ILE A 57 -4.75 -7.23 10.94
CA ILE A 57 -4.05 -7.90 9.83
C ILE A 57 -2.55 -7.63 9.93
N ASP A 58 -1.78 -8.71 9.94
CA ASP A 58 -0.31 -8.65 9.86
C ASP A 58 0.15 -8.37 8.43
N ILE A 59 1.24 -7.61 8.34
CA ILE A 59 1.90 -7.34 7.07
C ILE A 59 2.71 -8.57 6.67
N GLU A 60 2.55 -8.99 5.43
CA GLU A 60 3.19 -10.19 4.90
C GLU A 60 4.66 -9.92 4.57
N LYS A 61 5.55 -10.85 4.92
CA LYS A 61 7.01 -10.61 4.88
C LYS A 61 7.57 -10.33 3.48
N ASP A 62 6.90 -10.82 2.45
CA ASP A 62 7.24 -10.71 1.03
C ASP A 62 6.41 -9.64 0.30
N SER A 63 5.60 -8.86 1.03
CA SER A 63 4.79 -7.78 0.46
C SER A 63 5.61 -6.51 0.18
N MET A 64 5.06 -5.66 -0.70
CA MET A 64 5.56 -4.30 -0.90
C MET A 64 5.55 -3.49 0.41
N ALA A 65 4.53 -3.71 1.24
CA ALA A 65 4.38 -3.10 2.54
C ALA A 65 5.56 -3.43 3.48
N GLN A 66 6.01 -4.69 3.50
CA GLN A 66 7.17 -5.08 4.32
C GLN A 66 8.47 -4.47 3.80
N ARG A 67 8.65 -4.39 2.48
CA ARG A 67 9.83 -3.72 1.89
C ARG A 67 9.93 -2.27 2.35
N LEU A 68 8.80 -1.56 2.40
CA LEU A 68 8.74 -0.18 2.88
C LEU A 68 9.07 -0.07 4.37
N ILE A 69 8.50 -0.94 5.21
CA ILE A 69 8.79 -0.96 6.65
C ILE A 69 10.28 -1.18 6.92
N ASN A 70 10.88 -2.16 6.24
CA ASN A 70 12.31 -2.46 6.39
C ASN A 70 13.19 -1.26 6.00
N ALA A 71 12.78 -0.48 5.01
CA ALA A 71 13.49 0.73 4.58
C ALA A 71 13.33 1.88 5.60
N LEU A 72 12.12 2.04 6.16
CA LEU A 72 11.82 3.00 7.22
C LEU A 72 12.63 2.72 8.49
N GLU A 73 12.69 1.46 8.95
CA GLU A 73 13.47 1.04 10.13
C GLU A 73 14.96 1.37 9.99
N LYS A 74 15.48 1.34 8.76
CA LYS A 74 16.88 1.64 8.45
C LYS A 74 17.14 3.10 8.12
N THR A 75 16.10 3.94 8.07
CA THR A 75 16.19 5.32 7.55
C THR A 75 16.80 5.36 6.14
N ASP A 76 16.53 4.33 5.34
CA ASP A 76 17.10 4.17 3.99
C ASP A 76 16.26 4.93 2.97
N SER A 77 16.52 6.22 2.86
CA SER A 77 15.80 7.12 1.93
C SER A 77 15.95 6.72 0.47
N HIS A 78 17.07 6.09 0.09
CA HIS A 78 17.28 5.64 -1.28
C HIS A 78 16.33 4.49 -1.63
N THR A 79 16.26 3.47 -0.78
CA THR A 79 15.32 2.36 -0.96
C THR A 79 13.86 2.83 -0.91
N ILE A 80 13.54 3.79 -0.05
CA ILE A 80 12.21 4.42 -0.03
C ILE A 80 11.89 5.09 -1.37
N GLY A 81 12.84 5.83 -1.94
CA GLY A 81 12.69 6.46 -3.25
C GLY A 81 12.43 5.45 -4.37
N LEU A 82 13.14 4.32 -4.38
CA LEU A 82 12.92 3.23 -5.34
C LEU A 82 11.53 2.61 -5.20
N ILE A 83 11.06 2.36 -3.97
CA ILE A 83 9.72 1.82 -3.71
C ILE A 83 8.64 2.81 -4.16
N ARG A 84 8.84 4.11 -3.88
CA ARG A 84 7.95 5.17 -4.32
C ARG A 84 7.83 5.18 -5.84
N GLU A 85 8.95 5.15 -6.55
CA GLU A 85 8.98 5.12 -8.02
C GLU A 85 8.31 3.88 -8.58
N GLU A 86 8.56 2.70 -8.00
CA GLU A 86 7.91 1.44 -8.41
C GLU A 86 6.38 1.51 -8.27
N ILE A 87 5.88 2.05 -7.16
CA ILE A 87 4.44 2.21 -6.93
C ILE A 87 3.85 3.19 -7.93
N TYR A 88 4.46 4.36 -8.13
CA TYR A 88 3.90 5.36 -9.03
C TYR A 88 4.01 4.96 -10.51
N ASP A 89 5.07 4.29 -10.93
CA ASP A 89 5.18 3.74 -12.29
C ASP A 89 4.11 2.68 -12.57
N ALA A 90 3.72 1.89 -11.57
CA ALA A 90 2.59 0.97 -11.68
C ALA A 90 1.26 1.73 -11.79
N LEU A 91 1.03 2.75 -10.95
CA LEU A 91 -0.19 3.56 -10.98
C LEU A 91 -0.35 4.31 -12.31
N ASP A 92 0.73 4.90 -12.84
CA ASP A 92 0.73 5.63 -14.12
C ASP A 92 0.29 4.77 -15.32
N LYS A 93 0.43 3.44 -15.21
CA LYS A 93 0.05 2.47 -16.26
C LYS A 93 -1.36 1.90 -16.08
N MET A 94 -2.08 2.32 -15.03
CA MET A 94 -3.39 1.79 -14.65
C MET A 94 -4.48 2.84 -14.80
N GLN A 95 -5.73 2.39 -14.91
CA GLN A 95 -6.90 3.26 -14.76
C GLN A 95 -7.14 3.56 -13.28
N ALA A 96 -7.67 4.75 -12.96
CA ALA A 96 -7.85 5.20 -11.57
C ALA A 96 -8.69 4.24 -10.72
N GLU A 97 -9.65 3.56 -11.34
CA GLU A 97 -10.52 2.56 -10.69
C GLU A 97 -9.73 1.31 -10.23
N GLN A 98 -8.52 1.09 -10.75
CA GLN A 98 -7.68 -0.07 -10.45
C GLN A 98 -6.71 0.17 -9.29
N TYR A 99 -6.49 1.42 -8.87
CA TYR A 99 -5.45 1.76 -7.89
C TYR A 99 -5.65 1.10 -6.53
N ALA A 100 -6.89 1.10 -6.02
CA ALA A 100 -7.19 0.46 -4.74
C ALA A 100 -6.91 -1.05 -4.78
N SER A 101 -7.21 -1.70 -5.90
CA SER A 101 -6.93 -3.12 -6.13
C SER A 101 -5.44 -3.40 -6.16
N TYR A 102 -4.64 -2.56 -6.83
CA TYR A 102 -3.19 -2.67 -6.83
C TYR A 102 -2.60 -2.57 -5.41
N ILE A 103 -3.02 -1.58 -4.63
CA ILE A 103 -2.56 -1.40 -3.25
C ILE A 103 -2.95 -2.61 -2.39
N PHE A 104 -4.18 -3.09 -2.52
CA PHE A 104 -4.66 -4.25 -1.78
C PHE A 104 -3.84 -5.50 -2.09
N ILE A 105 -3.63 -5.81 -3.38
CA ILE A 105 -2.91 -7.02 -3.82
C ILE A 105 -1.42 -6.95 -3.44
N SER A 106 -0.80 -5.77 -3.55
CA SER A 106 0.63 -5.58 -3.23
C SER A 106 0.92 -5.59 -1.73
N CYS A 107 -0.05 -5.23 -0.89
CA CYS A 107 0.08 -5.28 0.57
C CYS A 107 -0.33 -6.63 1.17
N PHE A 108 -1.27 -7.35 0.53
CA PHE A 108 -1.85 -8.60 1.05
C PHE A 108 -1.85 -9.73 0.02
N PRO A 109 -0.68 -10.16 -0.49
CA PRO A 109 -0.59 -11.15 -1.56
C PRO A 109 -1.20 -12.52 -1.21
N SER A 110 -1.17 -12.95 0.05
CA SER A 110 -1.80 -14.21 0.51
C SER A 110 -3.32 -14.17 0.36
N ILE A 111 -3.94 -13.02 0.65
CA ILE A 111 -5.39 -12.84 0.51
C ILE A 111 -5.77 -12.94 -0.98
N TYR A 112 -4.99 -12.32 -1.85
CA TYR A 112 -5.19 -12.41 -3.29
C TYR A 112 -5.04 -13.84 -3.81
N LYS A 113 -4.02 -14.58 -3.34
CA LYS A 113 -3.81 -15.98 -3.71
C LYS A 113 -4.99 -16.86 -3.28
N ALA A 114 -5.46 -16.72 -2.05
CA ALA A 114 -6.61 -17.45 -1.53
C ALA A 114 -7.93 -17.16 -2.30
N MET A 115 -8.06 -15.97 -2.88
CA MET A 115 -9.19 -15.63 -3.75
C MET A 115 -9.09 -16.22 -5.16
N SER A 116 -7.86 -16.50 -5.63
CA SER A 116 -7.58 -16.99 -6.98
C SER A 116 -7.61 -18.51 -7.10
N GLU A 117 -7.42 -19.25 -6.00
CA GLU A 117 -7.46 -20.74 -5.95
C GLU A 117 -8.89 -21.31 -5.93
N LYS A 118 -9.83 -20.73 -6.68
CA LYS A 118 -11.19 -21.24 -6.84
C LYS A 118 -11.40 -21.96 -8.18
#